data_AF-A0A9E5H8M3-F1
#
_entry.id   AF-A0A9E5H8M3-F1
#
_cell.length_a   1.000
_cell.length_b   1.000
_cell.length_c   1.000
_cell.angle_alpha   90.00
_cell.angle_beta   90.00
_cell.angle_gamma   90.00
#
_symmetry.space_group_name_H-M   'P 1'
#
loop_
_entity.id
_entity.type
_entity.pdbx_description
1 polymer ?
#
loop_
_entity_poly.entity_id
_entity_poly.type
_entity_poly.pdbx_seq_one_letter_code
_entity_poly.pdbx_strand_id
1 'polypeptide(L)'
;FLKNIRSEELLLKNINLLADQASSLNSVEAKENFKKNTQDIFNVYLKSGYSGLAAMIEDTVALENQESVADSYIKIIYFLAESMNQKLITNNIIENDFLQDALNAYSDSFFYGDSPFLILNEYEKIYASGMQLTKDPGKIWVYIGSLFLVIGIFCMIYVQEIRLWLIKKSPRKYAVAMASNREHIDFDNYCKNLTEKFKTKE
;
A
#
# COMPACT_ATOMS: atom_id res chain seq x y z
N PHE A 1 -24.13 -0.70 0.75
CA PHE A 1 -25.16 -0.03 -0.06
C PHE A 1 -25.09 -0.40 -1.54
N LEU A 2 -24.22 0.22 -2.36
CA LEU A 2 -24.19 0.00 -3.82
C LEU A 2 -24.03 -1.47 -4.23
N LYS A 3 -23.18 -2.22 -3.52
CA LYS A 3 -23.03 -3.67 -3.73
C LYS A 3 -24.36 -4.44 -3.61
N ASN A 4 -25.22 -4.03 -2.67
CA ASN A 4 -26.49 -4.69 -2.44
C ASN A 4 -27.49 -4.32 -3.54
N ILE A 5 -27.63 -3.04 -3.86
CA ILE A 5 -28.56 -2.53 -4.88
C ILE A 5 -28.24 -3.07 -6.28
N ARG A 6 -26.96 -3.26 -6.61
CA ARG A 6 -26.55 -3.83 -7.90
C ARG A 6 -26.61 -5.36 -7.96
N SER A 7 -26.98 -6.03 -6.86
CA SER A 7 -27.09 -7.50 -6.83
C SER A 7 -28.45 -7.95 -7.36
N GLU A 8 -28.43 -8.64 -8.50
CA GLU A 8 -29.64 -9.19 -9.13
C GLU A 8 -30.36 -10.21 -8.24
N GLU A 9 -29.61 -11.05 -7.52
CA GLU A 9 -30.16 -12.03 -6.58
C GLU A 9 -30.96 -11.34 -5.45
N LEU A 10 -30.37 -10.31 -4.83
CA LEU A 10 -31.05 -9.54 -3.78
C LEU A 10 -32.25 -8.78 -4.31
N LEU A 11 -32.17 -8.26 -5.54
CA LEU A 11 -33.26 -7.55 -6.18
C LEU A 11 -34.46 -8.47 -6.39
N LEU A 12 -34.26 -9.60 -7.06
CA LEU A 12 -35.32 -10.59 -7.33
C LEU A 12 -35.95 -11.12 -6.03
N LYS A 13 -35.12 -11.39 -5.01
CA LYS A 13 -35.59 -11.82 -3.70
C LYS A 13 -36.53 -10.78 -3.06
N ASN A 14 -36.13 -9.51 -3.04
CA ASN A 14 -36.91 -8.46 -2.39
C ASN A 14 -38.15 -8.07 -3.20
N ILE A 15 -38.09 -8.11 -4.53
CA ILE A 15 -39.27 -7.94 -5.38
C ILE A 15 -40.31 -9.03 -5.12
N ASN A 16 -39.88 -10.29 -5.00
CA ASN A 16 -40.79 -11.39 -4.65
C ASN A 16 -41.42 -11.18 -3.27
N LEU A 17 -40.64 -10.78 -2.27
CA LEU A 17 -41.15 -10.47 -0.94
C LEU A 17 -42.20 -9.34 -0.97
N LEU A 18 -41.95 -8.27 -1.72
CA LEU A 18 -42.91 -7.17 -1.87
C LEU A 18 -44.19 -7.62 -2.59
N ALA A 19 -44.07 -8.41 -3.66
CA ALA A 19 -45.22 -8.95 -4.39
C ALA A 19 -46.07 -9.91 -3.54
N ASP A 20 -45.45 -10.64 -2.60
CA ASP A 20 -46.14 -11.55 -1.68
C ASP A 20 -46.81 -10.82 -0.51
N GLN A 21 -46.22 -9.71 -0.05
CA GLN A 21 -46.78 -8.85 1.00
C GLN A 21 -47.90 -7.93 0.50
N ALA A 22 -47.96 -7.66 -0.81
CA ALA A 22 -49.00 -6.84 -1.42
C ALA A 22 -50.34 -7.60 -1.47
N SER A 23 -51.16 -7.39 -0.43
CA SER A 23 -52.51 -7.94 -0.29
C SER A 23 -53.52 -7.45 -1.34
N SER A 24 -53.16 -6.47 -2.18
CA SER A 24 -53.95 -5.99 -3.32
C SER A 24 -53.79 -6.84 -4.59
N LEU A 25 -52.74 -7.68 -4.69
CA LEU A 25 -52.44 -8.49 -5.87
C LEU A 25 -53.09 -9.88 -5.75
N ASN A 26 -54.36 -9.96 -6.13
CA ASN A 26 -55.19 -11.17 -5.95
C ASN A 26 -55.03 -12.24 -7.05
N SER A 27 -54.46 -11.90 -8.20
CA SER A 27 -54.22 -12.84 -9.31
C SER A 27 -52.73 -13.12 -9.50
N VAL A 28 -52.41 -14.34 -9.93
CA VAL A 28 -51.03 -14.76 -10.26
C VAL A 28 -50.45 -13.86 -11.34
N GLU A 29 -51.25 -13.50 -12.34
CA GLU A 29 -50.85 -12.62 -13.44
C GLU A 29 -50.54 -11.18 -12.97
N ALA A 30 -51.35 -10.62 -12.05
CA ALA A 30 -51.08 -9.30 -11.49
C ALA A 30 -49.78 -9.28 -10.68
N LYS A 31 -49.48 -10.36 -9.94
CA LYS A 31 -48.21 -10.48 -9.22
C LYS A 31 -47.03 -10.54 -10.16
N GLU A 32 -47.09 -11.34 -11.22
CA GLU A 32 -45.99 -11.44 -12.19
C GLU A 32 -45.78 -10.13 -12.96
N ASN A 33 -46.84 -9.44 -13.36
CA ASN A 33 -46.75 -8.12 -13.99
C ASN A 33 -46.15 -7.08 -13.04
N PHE A 34 -46.54 -7.08 -11.77
CA PHE A 34 -45.95 -6.20 -10.76
C PHE A 34 -44.45 -6.44 -10.59
N LYS A 35 -44.03 -7.72 -10.45
CA LYS A 35 -42.61 -8.08 -10.32
C LYS A 35 -41.80 -7.59 -11.51
N LYS A 36 -42.29 -7.85 -12.72
CA LYS A 36 -41.63 -7.45 -13.96
C LYS A 36 -41.51 -5.94 -14.08
N ASN A 37 -42.61 -5.21 -13.90
CA ASN A 37 -42.60 -3.74 -13.99
C ASN A 37 -41.67 -3.13 -12.94
N THR A 38 -41.71 -3.65 -11.71
CA THR A 38 -40.84 -3.20 -10.62
C THR A 38 -39.36 -3.45 -10.94
N GLN A 39 -39.04 -4.61 -11.50
CA GLN A 39 -37.70 -4.95 -11.96
C GLN A 39 -37.26 -4.01 -13.09
N ASP A 40 -38.12 -3.73 -14.06
CA ASP A 40 -37.83 -2.84 -15.18
C ASP A 40 -37.55 -1.40 -14.69
N ILE A 41 -38.41 -0.87 -13.81
CA ILE A 41 -38.24 0.45 -13.17
C ILE A 41 -36.88 0.54 -12.47
N PHE A 42 -36.55 -0.44 -11.63
CA PHE A 42 -35.30 -0.43 -10.86
C PHE A 42 -34.08 -0.62 -11.76
N ASN A 43 -34.18 -1.41 -12.83
CA ASN A 43 -33.12 -1.58 -13.82
C ASN A 43 -32.85 -0.30 -14.62
N VAL A 44 -33.89 0.48 -14.95
CA VAL A 44 -33.71 1.79 -15.58
C VAL A 44 -33.03 2.77 -14.63
N TYR A 45 -33.43 2.77 -13.35
CA TYR A 45 -32.74 3.54 -12.33
C TYR A 45 -31.25 3.16 -12.22
N LEU A 46 -30.92 1.87 -12.23
CA LEU A 46 -29.53 1.38 -12.18
C LEU A 46 -28.69 1.75 -13.41
N LYS A 47 -29.32 2.02 -14.56
CA LYS A 47 -28.61 2.35 -15.80
C LYS A 47 -28.45 3.85 -16.02
N SER A 48 -29.39 4.65 -15.53
CA SER A 48 -29.53 6.06 -15.92
C SER A 48 -30.04 6.98 -14.79
N GLY A 49 -30.18 6.47 -13.57
CA GLY A 49 -30.70 7.23 -12.44
C GLY A 49 -32.16 7.66 -12.63
N TYR A 50 -32.57 8.71 -11.92
CA TYR A 50 -33.91 9.30 -12.03
C TYR A 50 -34.17 9.97 -13.38
N SER A 51 -33.12 10.40 -14.09
CA SER A 51 -33.26 11.00 -15.43
C SER A 51 -33.82 10.00 -16.45
N GLY A 52 -33.39 8.74 -16.40
CA GLY A 52 -33.92 7.69 -17.27
C GLY A 52 -35.37 7.31 -16.95
N LEU A 53 -35.76 7.41 -15.67
CA LEU A 53 -37.15 7.21 -15.26
C LEU A 53 -38.05 8.34 -15.75
N ALA A 54 -37.57 9.58 -15.70
CA ALA A 54 -38.32 10.71 -16.26
C ALA A 54 -38.60 10.51 -17.75
N ALA A 55 -37.57 10.12 -18.54
CA ALA A 55 -37.74 9.80 -19.96
C ALA A 55 -38.73 8.64 -20.19
N MET A 56 -38.63 7.56 -19.39
CA MET A 56 -39.59 6.45 -19.46
C MET A 56 -41.03 6.91 -19.20
N ILE A 57 -41.24 7.77 -18.20
CA ILE A 57 -42.56 8.29 -17.84
C ILE A 57 -43.11 9.21 -18.93
N GLU A 58 -42.28 10.09 -19.49
CA GLU A 58 -42.65 10.99 -20.58
C GLU A 58 -43.16 10.23 -21.81
N ASP A 59 -42.51 9.11 -22.15
CA ASP A 59 -42.87 8.30 -23.32
C ASP A 59 -44.11 7.40 -23.09
N THR A 60 -44.38 7.00 -21.85
CA THR A 60 -45.39 5.97 -21.54
C THR A 60 -46.66 6.50 -20.87
N VAL A 61 -46.61 7.67 -20.24
CA VAL A 61 -47.68 8.20 -19.39
C VAL A 61 -48.15 9.57 -19.90
N ALA A 62 -49.47 9.75 -19.95
CA ALA A 62 -50.08 11.04 -20.29
C ALA A 62 -49.68 12.14 -19.29
N LEU A 63 -49.44 13.36 -19.78
CA LEU A 63 -48.96 14.54 -19.04
C LEU A 63 -49.65 14.75 -17.67
N GLU A 64 -50.96 14.53 -17.61
CA GLU A 64 -51.76 14.73 -16.39
C GLU A 64 -51.38 13.80 -15.23
N ASN A 65 -50.82 12.63 -15.53
CA ASN A 65 -50.50 11.59 -14.53
C ASN A 65 -49.00 11.46 -14.25
N GLN A 66 -48.14 12.19 -14.96
CA GLN A 66 -46.69 11.99 -14.90
C GLN A 66 -46.12 12.21 -13.50
N GLU A 67 -46.54 13.27 -12.80
CA GLU A 67 -46.09 13.59 -11.44
C GLU A 67 -46.45 12.48 -10.44
N SER A 68 -47.70 12.03 -10.46
CA SER A 68 -48.15 10.97 -9.55
C SER A 68 -47.44 9.63 -9.79
N VAL A 69 -47.15 9.31 -11.06
CA VAL A 69 -46.39 8.10 -11.42
C VAL A 69 -44.93 8.22 -11.00
N ALA A 70 -44.30 9.38 -11.22
CA ALA A 70 -42.92 9.65 -10.79
C ALA A 70 -42.75 9.45 -9.27
N ASP A 71 -43.62 10.06 -8.47
CA ASP A 71 -43.66 9.90 -7.03
C ASP A 71 -43.77 8.42 -6.61
N SER A 72 -44.61 7.67 -7.31
CA SER A 72 -44.81 6.25 -7.04
C SER A 72 -43.56 5.45 -7.35
N TYR A 73 -42.90 5.72 -8.47
CA TYR A 73 -41.68 5.03 -8.87
C TYR A 73 -40.52 5.33 -7.93
N ILE A 74 -40.35 6.59 -7.52
CA ILE A 74 -39.34 7.00 -6.53
C ILE A 74 -39.55 6.25 -5.21
N LYS A 75 -40.80 6.16 -4.73
CA LYS A 75 -41.14 5.41 -3.52
C LYS A 75 -40.84 3.92 -3.66
N ILE A 76 -41.18 3.30 -4.79
CA ILE A 76 -40.85 1.89 -5.06
C ILE A 76 -39.34 1.65 -4.97
N ILE A 77 -38.54 2.52 -5.60
CA ILE A 77 -37.08 2.42 -5.58
C ILE A 77 -36.53 2.58 -4.17
N TYR A 78 -37.05 3.56 -3.42
CA TYR A 78 -36.67 3.79 -2.04
C TYR A 78 -36.96 2.56 -1.16
N PHE A 79 -38.18 2.02 -1.20
CA PHE A 79 -38.55 0.85 -0.40
C PHE A 79 -37.76 -0.40 -0.78
N LEU A 80 -37.47 -0.60 -2.07
CA LEU A 80 -36.60 -1.69 -2.50
C LEU A 80 -35.17 -1.51 -1.98
N ALA A 81 -34.60 -0.33 -2.12
CA ALA A 81 -33.26 -0.03 -1.63
C ALA A 81 -33.17 -0.21 -0.11
N GLU A 82 -34.18 0.22 0.62
CA GLU A 82 -34.32 0.04 2.07
C GLU A 82 -34.37 -1.45 2.43
N SER A 83 -35.28 -2.21 1.80
CA SER A 83 -35.45 -3.65 2.01
C SER A 83 -34.16 -4.44 1.71
N MET A 84 -33.48 -4.12 0.61
CA MET A 84 -32.20 -4.73 0.23
C MET A 84 -31.05 -4.39 1.19
N ASN A 85 -31.16 -3.29 1.94
CA ASN A 85 -30.16 -2.82 2.89
C ASN A 85 -30.62 -2.89 4.35
N GLN A 86 -31.69 -3.62 4.65
CA GLN A 86 -32.26 -3.72 6.00
C GLN A 86 -31.22 -4.08 7.06
N LYS A 87 -30.28 -4.99 6.75
CA LYS A 87 -29.18 -5.37 7.66
C LYS A 87 -28.26 -4.19 8.03
N LEU A 88 -28.04 -3.25 7.10
CA LEU A 88 -27.22 -2.07 7.37
C LEU A 88 -27.96 -1.10 8.29
N ILE A 89 -29.28 -0.96 8.10
CA ILE A 89 -30.16 -0.13 8.91
C ILE A 89 -30.26 -0.71 10.33
N THR A 90 -30.63 -1.98 10.48
CA THR A 90 -30.83 -2.64 11.78
C THR A 90 -29.56 -2.69 12.62
N ASN A 91 -28.39 -2.78 11.98
CA ASN A 91 -27.10 -2.77 12.68
C ASN A 91 -26.56 -1.35 12.93
N ASN A 92 -27.34 -0.29 12.66
CA ASN A 92 -26.93 1.11 12.77
C ASN A 92 -25.60 1.43 12.04
N ILE A 93 -25.38 0.80 10.89
CA ILE A 93 -24.18 1.03 10.05
C ILE A 93 -24.37 2.28 9.19
N ILE A 94 -25.61 2.61 8.83
CA ILE A 94 -25.99 3.76 8.01
C ILE A 94 -26.97 4.65 8.79
N GLU A 95 -26.85 5.96 8.58
CA GLU A 95 -27.77 6.95 9.15
C GLU A 95 -29.14 6.91 8.44
N ASN A 96 -30.17 7.50 9.05
CA ASN A 96 -31.54 7.46 8.53
C ASN A 96 -31.66 8.11 7.13
N ASP A 97 -30.98 9.24 6.92
CA ASP A 97 -31.08 10.01 5.67
C ASP A 97 -30.12 9.48 4.58
N PHE A 98 -29.19 8.59 4.96
CA PHE A 98 -28.17 8.06 4.07
C PHE A 98 -28.75 7.38 2.83
N LEU A 99 -29.88 6.68 2.97
CA LEU A 99 -30.51 5.96 1.87
C LEU A 99 -30.99 6.92 0.78
N GLN A 100 -31.66 7.99 1.17
CA GLN A 100 -32.17 9.00 0.24
C GLN A 100 -31.01 9.74 -0.43
N ASP A 101 -30.03 10.18 0.36
CA ASP A 101 -28.85 10.88 -0.15
C ASP A 101 -28.02 10.00 -1.09
N ALA A 102 -27.85 8.71 -0.76
CA ALA A 102 -27.10 7.79 -1.60
C ALA A 102 -27.83 7.46 -2.91
N LEU A 103 -29.17 7.40 -2.91
CA LEU A 103 -29.94 7.22 -4.14
C LEU A 103 -29.88 8.47 -5.04
N ASN A 104 -29.98 9.67 -4.44
CA ASN A 104 -29.83 10.92 -5.16
C ASN A 104 -28.42 11.07 -5.74
N ALA A 105 -27.38 10.88 -4.91
CA ALA A 105 -25.99 10.95 -5.35
C ALA A 105 -25.65 9.90 -6.43
N TYR A 106 -26.23 8.70 -6.35
CA TYR A 106 -26.09 7.69 -7.39
C TYR A 106 -26.74 8.14 -8.71
N SER A 107 -27.94 8.71 -8.66
CA SER A 107 -28.58 9.31 -9.84
C SER A 107 -27.75 10.46 -10.41
N ASP A 108 -27.21 11.32 -9.55
CA ASP A 108 -26.43 12.48 -9.95
C ASP A 108 -25.10 12.09 -10.60
N SER A 109 -24.54 10.94 -10.21
CA SER A 109 -23.29 10.42 -10.77
C SER A 109 -23.33 10.25 -12.29
N PHE A 110 -24.51 9.98 -12.88
CA PHE A 110 -24.66 9.84 -14.32
C PHE A 110 -24.50 11.16 -15.08
N PHE A 111 -24.76 12.32 -14.46
CA PHE A 111 -24.56 13.63 -15.09
C PHE A 111 -23.09 14.01 -15.19
N TYR A 112 -22.23 13.48 -14.31
CA TYR A 112 -20.79 13.76 -14.32
C TYR A 112 -20.03 12.98 -15.40
N GLY A 113 -20.71 12.07 -16.12
CA GLY A 113 -20.12 11.25 -17.19
C GLY A 113 -19.15 10.18 -16.68
N ASP A 114 -18.35 9.63 -17.58
CA ASP A 114 -17.29 8.71 -17.19
C ASP A 114 -16.26 9.45 -16.34
N SER A 115 -16.05 8.97 -15.11
CA SER A 115 -15.04 9.53 -14.20
C SER A 115 -13.70 9.57 -14.93
N PRO A 116 -13.13 10.77 -15.20
CA PRO A 116 -11.85 10.84 -15.86
C PRO A 116 -10.83 10.25 -14.90
N PHE A 117 -10.39 9.02 -15.17
CA PHE A 117 -9.31 8.41 -14.42
C PHE A 117 -8.02 9.11 -14.81
N LEU A 118 -7.70 10.18 -14.08
CA LEU A 118 -6.50 10.98 -14.29
C LEU A 118 -5.29 10.19 -13.79
N ILE A 119 -4.70 9.40 -14.67
CA ILE A 119 -3.37 8.84 -14.44
C ILE A 119 -2.35 9.90 -14.83
N LEU A 120 -1.55 10.32 -13.86
CA LEU A 120 -0.37 11.11 -14.15
C LEU A 120 0.70 10.18 -14.75
N ASN A 121 0.75 10.09 -16.09
CA ASN A 121 1.70 9.23 -16.80
C ASN A 121 3.17 9.58 -16.51
N GLU A 122 3.45 10.82 -16.09
CA GLU A 122 4.79 11.35 -15.85
C GLU A 122 4.96 11.90 -14.41
N TYR A 123 4.23 11.36 -13.44
CA TYR A 123 4.44 11.76 -12.04
C TYR A 123 5.72 11.15 -11.48
N GLU A 124 6.82 11.90 -11.58
CA GLU A 124 8.01 11.63 -10.78
C GLU A 124 7.75 12.08 -9.33
N LYS A 125 7.52 11.11 -8.45
CA LYS A 125 7.28 11.37 -7.03
C LYS A 125 8.57 11.80 -6.34
N ILE A 126 8.92 13.07 -6.45
CA ILE A 126 10.01 13.67 -5.68
C ILE A 126 9.51 13.84 -4.24
N TYR A 127 9.85 12.88 -3.39
CA TYR A 127 9.65 13.02 -1.95
C TYR A 127 10.58 14.12 -1.45
N ALA A 128 10.06 15.34 -1.33
CA ALA A 128 10.65 16.38 -0.49
C ALA A 128 10.42 16.02 0.99
N SER A 129 10.84 14.81 1.40
CA SER A 129 10.97 14.50 2.81
C SER A 129 12.12 15.38 3.30
N GLY A 130 11.83 16.31 4.21
CA GLY A 130 12.82 17.21 4.82
C GLY A 130 13.93 16.50 5.61
N MET A 131 14.11 15.19 5.44
CA MET A 131 15.38 14.54 5.69
C MET A 131 16.39 15.10 4.69
N GLN A 132 17.04 16.18 5.12
CA GLN A 132 18.27 16.69 4.56
C GLN A 132 19.31 15.56 4.57
N LEU A 133 19.28 14.70 3.56
CA LEU A 133 20.42 13.87 3.22
C LEU A 133 21.41 14.80 2.52
N THR A 134 22.07 15.65 3.31
CA THR A 134 23.17 16.47 2.81
C THR A 134 24.24 15.52 2.33
N LYS A 135 24.36 15.40 0.99
CA LYS A 135 25.57 14.89 0.39
C LYS A 135 26.65 15.92 0.66
N ASP A 136 27.34 15.80 1.79
CA ASP A 136 28.45 16.69 2.13
C ASP A 136 29.64 16.36 1.20
N PRO A 137 29.98 17.26 0.25
CA PRO A 137 31.08 17.03 -0.67
C PRO A 137 32.40 17.09 0.12
N GLY A 138 32.96 15.93 0.45
CA GLY A 138 34.19 15.83 1.26
C GLY A 138 34.21 14.67 2.25
N LYS A 139 33.05 14.04 2.52
CA LYS A 139 32.92 12.91 3.46
C LYS A 139 33.89 11.75 3.18
N ILE A 140 34.17 11.47 1.90
CA ILE A 140 35.10 10.41 1.47
C ILE A 140 36.53 10.65 2.00
N TRP A 141 37.03 11.88 1.90
CA TRP A 141 38.39 12.22 2.34
C TRP A 141 38.52 12.13 3.86
N VAL A 142 37.48 12.50 4.60
CA VAL A 142 37.45 12.39 6.06
C VAL A 142 37.52 10.93 6.50
N TYR A 143 36.76 10.03 5.85
CA TYR A 143 36.83 8.61 6.18
C TYR A 143 38.16 7.97 5.83
N ILE A 144 38.75 8.37 4.70
CA ILE A 144 40.09 7.93 4.33
C ILE A 144 41.09 8.37 5.40
N GLY A 145 41.03 9.62 5.85
CA GLY A 145 41.88 10.13 6.93
C GLY A 145 41.69 9.38 8.26
N SER A 146 40.43 9.13 8.67
CA SER A 146 40.16 8.38 9.90
C SER A 146 40.66 6.93 9.82
N LEU A 147 40.54 6.30 8.65
CA LEU A 147 41.04 4.94 8.42
C LEU A 147 42.57 4.89 8.54
N PHE A 148 43.28 5.83 7.92
CA PHE A 148 44.74 5.90 8.03
C PHE A 148 45.22 6.16 9.46
N LEU A 149 44.47 6.94 10.25
CA LEU A 149 44.80 7.20 11.65
C LEU A 149 44.70 5.91 12.48
N VAL A 150 43.63 5.14 12.31
CA VAL A 150 43.47 3.83 12.97
C VAL A 150 44.62 2.89 12.60
N ILE A 151 44.97 2.80 11.30
CA ILE A 151 46.11 2.01 10.83
C ILE A 151 47.42 2.51 11.46
N GLY A 152 47.63 3.82 11.56
CA GLY A 152 48.81 4.40 12.18
C GLY A 152 48.97 4.02 13.65
N ILE A 153 47.88 3.99 14.42
CA ILE A 153 47.88 3.51 15.82
C ILE A 153 48.28 2.04 15.87
N PHE A 154 47.72 1.20 14.99
CA PHE A 154 48.11 -0.20 14.91
C PHE A 154 49.58 -0.36 14.54
N CYS A 155 50.09 0.40 13.57
CA CYS A 155 51.51 0.38 13.22
C CYS A 155 52.38 0.79 14.42
N MET A 156 52.01 1.83 15.17
CA MET A 156 52.77 2.27 16.34
C MET A 156 52.80 1.23 17.47
N ILE A 157 51.73 0.44 17.63
CA ILE A 157 51.65 -0.61 18.66
C ILE A 157 52.37 -1.89 18.21
N TYR A 158 52.24 -2.28 16.94
CA TYR A 158 52.65 -3.60 16.45
C TYR A 158 53.98 -3.62 15.68
N VAL A 159 54.44 -2.50 15.10
CA VAL A 159 55.74 -2.44 14.42
C VAL A 159 56.85 -2.42 15.48
N GLN A 160 57.64 -3.49 15.49
CA GLN A 160 58.69 -3.71 16.49
C GLN A 160 60.03 -3.11 16.03
N GLU A 161 60.67 -2.32 16.89
CA GLU A 161 62.09 -2.00 16.75
C GLU A 161 62.92 -3.09 17.44
N ILE A 162 63.57 -3.94 16.64
CA ILE A 162 64.53 -4.93 17.15
C ILE A 162 65.93 -4.46 16.79
N ARG A 163 66.76 -4.23 17.81
CA ARG A 163 68.16 -3.87 17.64
C ARG A 163 68.99 -5.14 17.59
N LEU A 164 69.60 -5.42 16.45
CA LEU A 164 70.46 -6.57 16.22
C LEU A 164 71.91 -6.12 16.07
N TRP A 165 72.78 -6.64 16.92
CA TRP A 165 74.21 -6.41 16.91
C TRP A 165 74.92 -7.70 16.48
N LEU A 166 75.78 -7.61 15.47
CA LEU A 166 76.58 -8.73 14.96
C LEU A 166 78.06 -8.41 15.16
N ILE A 167 78.76 -9.30 15.86
CA ILE A 167 80.21 -9.20 16.05
C ILE A 167 80.88 -10.44 15.45
N LYS A 168 81.75 -10.23 14.47
CA LYS A 168 82.57 -11.30 13.90
C LYS A 168 83.76 -11.60 14.81
N LYS A 169 83.82 -12.79 15.40
CA LYS A 169 84.92 -13.23 16.27
C LYS A 169 86.01 -14.00 15.53
N SER A 170 85.67 -14.67 14.41
CA SER A 170 86.59 -15.49 13.60
C SER A 170 86.02 -15.64 12.17
N PRO A 171 86.75 -16.12 11.15
CA PRO A 171 86.23 -16.25 9.77
C PRO A 171 84.90 -17.02 9.66
N ARG A 172 84.64 -17.96 10.58
CA ARG A 172 83.40 -18.76 10.67
C ARG A 172 82.66 -18.68 12.02
N LYS A 173 82.91 -17.65 12.83
CA LYS A 173 82.21 -17.48 14.12
C LYS A 173 81.68 -16.06 14.28
N TYR A 174 80.37 -15.94 14.40
CA TYR A 174 79.65 -14.70 14.67
C TYR A 174 78.98 -14.78 16.04
N ALA A 175 79.08 -13.70 16.81
CA ALA A 175 78.30 -13.49 18.01
C ALA A 175 77.15 -12.54 17.66
N VAL A 176 75.93 -12.93 18.03
CA VAL A 176 74.71 -12.14 17.81
C VAL A 176 74.19 -11.69 19.17
N ALA A 177 73.88 -10.41 19.32
CA ALA A 177 73.16 -9.88 20.46
C ALA A 177 71.91 -9.15 19.95
N MET A 178 70.78 -9.36 20.60
CA MET A 178 69.48 -8.81 20.19
C MET A 178 68.86 -8.11 21.41
N ALA A 179 68.33 -6.92 21.19
CA ALA A 179 67.62 -6.15 22.21
C ALA A 179 66.31 -5.61 21.62
N SER A 180 65.23 -5.70 22.40
CA SER A 180 63.93 -5.13 22.09
C SER A 180 63.56 -4.09 23.16
N ASN A 181 62.86 -3.03 22.76
CA ASN A 181 62.39 -1.99 23.67
C ASN A 181 61.19 -2.46 24.54
N ARG A 182 60.50 -3.53 24.13
CA ARG A 182 59.38 -4.14 24.88
C ARG A 182 59.55 -5.66 24.94
N GLU A 183 59.27 -6.24 26.11
CA GLU A 183 59.31 -7.69 26.35
C GLU A 183 58.06 -8.35 25.75
N HIS A 184 58.25 -9.35 24.89
CA HIS A 184 57.18 -10.04 24.18
C HIS A 184 57.30 -11.55 24.37
N ILE A 185 56.16 -12.24 24.42
CA ILE A 185 56.08 -13.69 24.69
C ILE A 185 56.82 -14.55 23.66
N ASP A 186 56.93 -14.06 22.41
CA ASP A 186 57.59 -14.77 21.31
C ASP A 186 58.98 -14.21 20.94
N PHE A 187 59.51 -13.26 21.71
CA PHE A 187 60.83 -12.68 21.41
C PHE A 187 61.94 -13.75 21.45
N ASP A 188 61.86 -14.68 22.39
CA ASP A 188 62.81 -15.78 22.53
C ASP A 188 62.74 -16.75 21.34
N ASN A 189 61.52 -17.06 20.88
CA ASN A 189 61.29 -17.91 19.71
C ASN A 189 61.82 -17.23 18.44
N TYR A 190 61.60 -15.92 18.29
CA TYR A 190 62.16 -15.12 17.20
C TYR A 190 63.69 -15.14 17.21
N CYS A 191 64.32 -14.90 18.37
CA CYS A 191 65.79 -14.94 18.51
C CYS A 191 66.37 -16.32 18.17
N LYS A 192 65.72 -17.41 18.61
CA LYS A 192 66.11 -18.78 18.28
C LYS A 192 66.04 -19.05 16.78
N ASN A 193 64.91 -18.74 16.15
CA ASN A 193 64.72 -18.93 14.71
C ASN A 193 65.73 -18.12 13.88
N LEU A 194 66.06 -16.91 14.32
CA LEU A 194 67.01 -16.05 13.63
C LEU A 194 68.44 -16.59 13.77
N THR A 195 68.79 -17.11 14.95
CA THR A 195 70.08 -17.79 15.19
C THR A 195 70.20 -19.08 14.38
N GLU A 196 69.13 -19.85 14.25
CA GLU A 196 69.11 -21.05 13.39
C GLU A 196 69.28 -20.70 11.92
N LYS A 197 68.54 -19.70 11.40
CA LYS A 197 68.73 -19.21 10.01
C LYS A 197 70.16 -18.76 9.72
N PHE A 198 70.86 -18.19 10.68
CA PHE A 198 72.27 -17.83 10.54
C PHE A 198 73.23 -19.04 10.61
N LYS A 199 72.82 -20.15 11.22
CA LYS A 199 73.58 -21.41 11.23
C LYS A 199 73.37 -22.25 9.96
N THR A 200 72.16 -22.22 9.39
CA THR A 200 71.79 -23.06 8.22
C THR A 200 72.20 -22.45 6.88
N LYS A 201 72.79 -21.25 6.87
CA LYS A 201 73.27 -20.59 5.66
C LYS A 201 74.78 -20.79 5.49
N GLU A 202 75.21 -22.05 5.48
CA GLU A 202 76.45 -22.57 4.87
C GLU A 202 76.08 -23.81 4.06
#